data_AF-A0A5C7NNL9-F1
#
_entry.id   AF-A0A5C7NNL9-F1
#
_cell.length_a   1.000
_cell.length_b   1.000
_cell.length_c   1.000
_cell.angle_alpha   90.00
_cell.angle_beta   90.00
_cell.angle_gamma   90.00
#
_symmetry.space_group_name_H-M   'P 1'
#
loop_
_entity.id
_entity.type
_entity.pdbx_description
1 polymer ?
#
loop_
_entity_poly.entity_id
_entity_poly.type
_entity_poly.pdbx_seq_one_letter_code
_entity_poly.pdbx_strand_id
1 'polypeptide(L)'
;MLMWLSIFQSTLMAEKFNACFISYRHPAAKGGREEKLIGHVVKAITDHVQMYTHDHEVYFDDKRLVPGYQYDERLADAICRSACMIIVYWPSYLESDYCKKEIEAMLEIEDRRRQLLGTDLHGCRLLIPVILRGKFEELPERVTKDCQYLDYKAQAVKPDFNIGDDDKMSDELYRIAEYIKSLCDKMKKSSDALFGKCQQYGFPAPPQPQSVDEIPPAPPQPFPGR
;
A
#
# COMPACT_ATOMS: atom_id res chain seq x y z
N MET A 1 -23.67 -38.27 39.27
CA MET A 1 -24.45 -37.90 38.07
C MET A 1 -23.78 -36.65 37.51
N LEU A 2 -23.17 -36.79 36.33
CA LEU A 2 -22.10 -35.92 35.81
C LEU A 2 -22.58 -34.50 35.45
N MET A 3 -21.81 -33.50 35.89
CA MET A 3 -21.81 -32.12 35.41
C MET A 3 -21.53 -32.11 33.90
N TRP A 4 -22.49 -31.63 33.11
CA TRP A 4 -22.23 -31.21 31.74
C TRP A 4 -21.66 -29.79 31.75
N LEU A 5 -20.33 -29.69 31.68
CA LEU A 5 -19.65 -28.46 31.25
C LEU A 5 -19.91 -28.30 29.76
N SER A 6 -20.78 -27.35 29.40
CA SER A 6 -20.97 -26.90 28.03
C SER A 6 -19.70 -26.14 27.62
N ILE A 7 -18.76 -26.83 27.00
CA ILE A 7 -17.62 -26.21 26.32
C ILE A 7 -18.20 -25.52 25.08
N PHE A 8 -18.51 -24.23 25.19
CA PHE A 8 -18.62 -23.36 24.02
C PHE A 8 -17.24 -23.31 23.37
N GLN A 9 -16.98 -24.22 22.43
CA GLN A 9 -15.97 -23.97 21.41
C GLN A 9 -16.49 -22.80 20.57
N SER A 10 -16.13 -21.58 20.95
CA SER A 10 -16.12 -20.46 20.02
C SER A 10 -15.15 -20.85 18.92
N THR A 11 -15.67 -21.34 17.80
CA THR A 11 -14.93 -21.37 16.55
C THR A 11 -14.66 -19.90 16.23
N LEU A 12 -13.52 -19.37 16.68
CA LEU A 12 -13.02 -18.07 16.24
C LEU A 12 -12.96 -18.15 14.71
N MET A 13 -13.90 -17.49 14.05
CA MET A 13 -13.80 -17.27 12.62
C MET A 13 -12.63 -16.32 12.44
N ALA A 14 -11.58 -16.83 11.76
CA ALA A 14 -10.42 -16.04 11.43
C ALA A 14 -10.86 -14.71 10.79
N GLU A 15 -10.37 -13.60 11.33
CA GLU A 15 -10.68 -12.26 10.82
C GLU A 15 -10.39 -12.16 9.32
N LYS A 16 -11.38 -11.64 8.57
CA LYS A 16 -11.24 -11.44 7.12
C LYS A 16 -10.33 -10.25 6.85
N PHE A 17 -9.37 -10.45 5.95
CA PHE A 17 -8.37 -9.48 5.56
C PHE A 17 -8.09 -9.52 4.04
N ASN A 18 -7.52 -8.45 3.51
CA ASN A 18 -7.23 -8.23 2.10
C ASN A 18 -5.82 -8.73 1.74
N ALA A 19 -5.63 -9.18 0.50
CA ALA A 19 -4.33 -9.61 0.00
C ALA A 19 -3.35 -8.42 -0.04
N CYS A 20 -3.78 -7.31 -0.63
CA CYS A 20 -3.01 -6.08 -0.65
C CYS A 20 -3.90 -4.84 -0.80
N PHE A 21 -3.32 -3.70 -0.42
CA PHE A 21 -3.82 -2.36 -0.72
C PHE A 21 -3.00 -1.76 -1.86
N ILE A 22 -3.61 -1.34 -2.96
CA ILE A 22 -2.91 -0.64 -4.04
C ILE A 22 -3.06 0.86 -3.84
N SER A 23 -1.98 1.52 -3.45
CA SER A 23 -1.88 2.97 -3.34
C SER A 23 -1.34 3.57 -4.64
N TYR A 24 -2.03 4.57 -5.16
CA TYR A 24 -1.63 5.30 -6.35
C TYR A 24 -2.18 6.72 -6.31
N ARG A 25 -1.55 7.65 -7.03
CA ARG A 25 -2.08 9.01 -7.12
C ARG A 25 -3.26 9.04 -8.09
N HIS A 26 -4.38 9.62 -7.68
CA HIS A 26 -5.47 9.79 -8.64
C HIS A 26 -5.11 10.75 -9.79
N PRO A 27 -5.43 10.41 -11.04
CA PRO A 27 -5.23 11.30 -12.18
C PRO A 27 -5.83 12.69 -11.96
N ALA A 28 -5.14 13.71 -12.45
CA ALA A 28 -5.66 15.08 -12.39
C ALA A 28 -6.89 15.28 -13.29
N ALA A 29 -6.99 14.54 -14.40
CA ALA A 29 -8.07 14.63 -15.38
C ALA A 29 -8.63 13.25 -15.75
N LYS A 30 -9.96 13.14 -15.79
CA LYS A 30 -10.67 11.96 -16.29
C LYS A 30 -10.50 11.78 -17.80
N GLY A 31 -10.48 10.54 -18.27
CA GLY A 31 -10.23 10.12 -19.64
C GLY A 31 -8.79 10.26 -20.11
N GLY A 32 -7.90 10.79 -19.26
CA GLY A 32 -6.52 11.07 -19.60
C GLY A 32 -5.66 9.82 -19.76
N ARG A 33 -4.48 10.01 -20.33
CA ARG A 33 -3.47 8.94 -20.46
C ARG A 33 -3.08 8.35 -19.10
N GLU A 34 -2.97 9.20 -18.07
CA GLU A 34 -2.64 8.80 -16.69
C GLU A 34 -3.67 7.83 -16.13
N GLU A 35 -4.97 8.13 -16.26
CA GLU A 35 -6.05 7.25 -15.79
C GLU A 35 -6.03 5.89 -16.49
N LYS A 36 -5.84 5.87 -17.82
CA LYS A 36 -5.73 4.62 -18.59
C LYS A 36 -4.55 3.78 -18.15
N LEU A 37 -3.38 4.42 -18.02
CA LEU A 37 -2.15 3.77 -17.57
C LEU A 37 -2.36 3.11 -16.21
N ILE A 38 -2.85 3.85 -15.23
CA ILE A 38 -3.14 3.34 -13.88
C ILE A 38 -4.16 2.22 -13.93
N GLY A 39 -5.24 2.40 -14.70
CA GLY A 39 -6.27 1.37 -14.86
C GLY A 39 -5.70 0.06 -15.36
N HIS A 40 -4.80 0.08 -16.35
CA HIS A 40 -4.12 -1.12 -16.84
C HIS A 40 -3.22 -1.74 -15.76
N VAL A 41 -2.43 -0.93 -15.06
CA VAL A 41 -1.53 -1.42 -14.00
C VAL A 41 -2.30 -2.06 -12.85
N VAL A 42 -3.30 -1.36 -12.31
CA VAL A 42 -4.15 -1.83 -11.21
C VAL A 42 -4.87 -3.11 -11.61
N LYS A 43 -5.44 -3.16 -12.82
CA LYS A 43 -6.11 -4.35 -13.33
C LYS A 43 -5.14 -5.53 -13.45
N ALA A 44 -3.98 -5.33 -14.08
CA ALA A 44 -3.00 -6.40 -14.27
C ALA A 44 -2.53 -6.98 -12.94
N ILE A 45 -2.22 -6.14 -11.96
CA ILE A 45 -1.85 -6.56 -10.60
C ILE A 45 -3.01 -7.32 -9.94
N THR A 46 -4.22 -6.76 -10.00
CA THR A 46 -5.41 -7.36 -9.37
C THR A 46 -5.69 -8.75 -9.92
N ASP A 47 -5.70 -8.91 -11.25
CA ASP A 47 -5.96 -10.19 -11.92
C ASP A 47 -4.94 -11.24 -11.48
N HIS A 48 -3.64 -10.90 -11.46
CA HIS A 48 -2.59 -11.82 -11.03
C HIS A 48 -2.74 -12.18 -9.56
N VAL A 49 -2.93 -11.21 -8.66
CA VAL A 49 -3.03 -11.47 -7.21
C VAL A 49 -4.25 -12.33 -6.88
N GLN A 50 -5.42 -12.03 -7.47
CA GLN A 50 -6.66 -12.76 -7.20
C GLN A 50 -6.60 -14.23 -7.67
N MET A 51 -5.83 -14.54 -8.72
CA MET A 51 -5.60 -15.93 -9.15
C MET A 51 -4.85 -16.77 -8.10
N TYR A 52 -4.08 -16.17 -7.18
CA TYR A 52 -3.36 -16.89 -6.12
C TYR A 52 -4.03 -16.75 -4.75
N THR A 53 -4.85 -15.73 -4.57
CA THR A 53 -5.43 -15.33 -3.29
C THR A 53 -6.96 -15.32 -3.33
N HIS A 54 -7.57 -16.40 -3.83
CA HIS A 54 -9.03 -16.53 -4.00
C HIS A 54 -9.88 -16.16 -2.76
N ASP A 55 -9.33 -16.32 -1.55
CA ASP A 55 -10.00 -16.00 -0.29
C ASP A 55 -9.79 -14.54 0.20
N HIS A 56 -8.94 -13.77 -0.49
CA HIS A 56 -8.51 -12.44 -0.07
C HIS A 56 -8.73 -11.41 -1.18
N GLU A 57 -9.40 -10.32 -0.84
CA GLU A 57 -9.70 -9.25 -1.80
C GLU A 57 -8.45 -8.38 -2.04
N VAL A 58 -8.36 -7.80 -3.23
CA VAL A 58 -7.42 -6.71 -3.52
C VAL A 58 -8.18 -5.41 -3.35
N TYR A 59 -7.72 -4.55 -2.44
CA TYR A 59 -8.31 -3.25 -2.20
C TYR A 59 -7.49 -2.18 -2.89
N PHE A 60 -8.14 -1.15 -3.43
CA PHE A 60 -7.48 0.01 -4.01
C PHE A 60 -8.29 1.26 -3.66
N ASP A 61 -7.62 2.41 -3.60
CA ASP A 61 -8.29 3.70 -3.39
C ASP A 61 -9.13 4.02 -4.64
N ASP A 62 -10.38 3.58 -4.68
CA ASP A 62 -11.37 4.02 -5.67
C ASP A 62 -12.29 5.05 -5.00
N LYS A 63 -12.11 6.32 -5.35
CA LYS A 63 -12.89 7.41 -4.78
C LYS A 63 -14.38 7.23 -5.05
N ARG A 64 -15.12 6.84 -4.01
CA ARG A 64 -16.52 7.25 -3.83
C ARG A 64 -16.62 8.07 -2.56
N LEU A 65 -16.38 9.38 -2.70
CA LEU A 65 -16.88 10.37 -1.75
C LEU A 65 -18.40 10.31 -1.79
N VAL A 66 -18.98 9.46 -0.93
CA VAL A 66 -20.39 9.55 -0.60
C VAL A 66 -20.53 10.70 0.40
N PRO A 67 -21.41 11.70 0.17
CA PRO A 67 -21.64 12.75 1.15
C PRO A 67 -22.00 12.16 2.52
N GLY A 68 -21.31 12.60 3.58
CA GLY A 68 -21.49 12.09 4.95
C GLY A 68 -20.48 11.03 5.41
N TYR A 69 -19.50 10.66 4.57
CA TYR A 69 -18.48 9.65 4.90
C TYR A 69 -17.24 10.22 5.60
N GLN A 70 -16.79 9.61 6.70
CA GLN A 70 -15.44 9.81 7.25
C GLN A 70 -14.45 8.97 6.43
N TYR A 71 -14.01 9.53 5.30
CA TYR A 71 -13.13 8.88 4.31
C TYR A 71 -11.83 8.34 4.93
N ASP A 72 -11.23 9.10 5.85
CA ASP A 72 -9.97 8.76 6.49
C ASP A 72 -10.04 7.46 7.31
N GLU A 73 -11.17 7.17 7.96
CA GLU A 73 -11.33 5.97 8.80
C GLU A 73 -11.44 4.69 7.99
N ARG A 74 -12.20 4.70 6.89
CA ARG A 74 -12.30 3.53 6.01
C ARG A 74 -11.01 3.23 5.28
N LEU A 75 -10.30 4.27 4.86
CA LEU A 75 -9.02 4.12 4.18
C LEU A 75 -7.98 3.53 5.15
N ALA A 76 -7.94 4.03 6.39
CA ALA A 76 -7.11 3.47 7.45
C ALA A 76 -7.48 2.00 7.76
N ASP A 77 -8.76 1.66 7.90
CA ASP A 77 -9.21 0.26 8.09
C ASP A 77 -8.79 -0.62 6.91
N ALA A 78 -8.95 -0.17 5.67
CA ALA A 78 -8.58 -0.93 4.48
C ALA A 78 -7.07 -1.22 4.39
N ILE A 79 -6.24 -0.23 4.75
CA ILE A 79 -4.78 -0.38 4.82
C ILE A 79 -4.42 -1.35 5.95
N CYS A 80 -5.00 -1.16 7.14
CA CYS A 80 -4.81 -2.06 8.28
C CYS A 80 -5.24 -3.49 7.98
N ARG A 81 -6.31 -3.69 7.20
CA ARG A 81 -6.78 -5.01 6.77
C ARG A 81 -5.98 -5.62 5.64
N SER A 82 -5.03 -4.91 5.04
CA SER A 82 -4.26 -5.46 3.92
C SER A 82 -2.97 -6.14 4.39
N ALA A 83 -2.66 -7.32 3.86
CA ALA A 83 -1.44 -8.03 4.24
C ALA A 83 -0.18 -7.23 3.83
N CYS A 84 -0.22 -6.52 2.72
CA CYS A 84 0.79 -5.55 2.30
C CYS A 84 0.17 -4.39 1.50
N MET A 85 1.02 -3.44 1.08
CA MET A 85 0.70 -2.33 0.20
C MET A 85 1.56 -2.39 -1.05
N ILE A 86 0.95 -2.16 -2.20
CA ILE A 86 1.64 -1.90 -3.47
C ILE A 86 1.59 -0.39 -3.71
N ILE A 87 2.75 0.22 -3.94
CA ILE A 87 2.86 1.64 -4.30
C ILE A 87 3.03 1.73 -5.81
N VAL A 88 2.07 2.31 -6.52
CA VAL A 88 2.24 2.66 -7.95
C VAL A 88 2.75 4.10 -8.02
N TYR A 89 4.05 4.25 -8.27
CA TYR A 89 4.77 5.50 -8.10
C TYR A 89 4.98 6.29 -9.40
N TRP A 90 4.74 7.60 -9.30
CA TRP A 90 5.25 8.66 -10.17
C TRP A 90 5.37 9.97 -9.37
N PRO A 91 6.11 11.01 -9.84
CA PRO A 91 6.48 12.14 -9.00
C PRO A 91 5.34 12.85 -8.24
N SER A 92 4.17 13.06 -8.88
CA SER A 92 3.04 13.71 -8.22
C SER A 92 2.36 12.86 -7.13
N TYR A 93 2.80 11.62 -6.94
CA TYR A 93 2.43 10.80 -5.79
C TYR A 93 2.84 11.46 -4.48
N LEU A 94 4.07 11.98 -4.39
CA LEU A 94 4.59 12.63 -3.19
C LEU A 94 4.10 14.09 -3.03
N GLU A 95 3.26 14.57 -3.94
CA GLU A 95 2.55 15.84 -3.76
C GLU A 95 1.24 15.63 -2.99
N SER A 96 0.75 14.38 -2.88
CA SER A 96 -0.50 14.04 -2.18
C SER A 96 -0.26 13.73 -0.71
N ASP A 97 -0.86 14.53 0.17
CA ASP A 97 -0.83 14.26 1.62
C ASP A 97 -1.52 12.93 1.98
N TYR A 98 -2.53 12.53 1.20
CA TYR A 98 -3.16 11.21 1.35
C TYR A 98 -2.15 10.10 1.06
N CYS A 99 -1.48 10.14 -0.08
CA CYS A 99 -0.54 9.09 -0.47
C CYS A 99 0.65 8.98 0.52
N LYS A 100 1.07 10.11 1.12
CA LYS A 100 2.06 10.11 2.21
C LYS A 100 1.52 9.45 3.48
N LYS A 101 0.29 9.78 3.90
CA LYS A 101 -0.36 9.16 5.07
C LYS A 101 -0.52 7.65 4.91
N GLU A 102 -0.81 7.18 3.70
CA GLU A 102 -0.92 5.75 3.41
C GLU A 102 0.43 5.03 3.59
N ILE A 103 1.53 5.61 3.08
CA ILE A 103 2.88 5.07 3.29
C ILE A 103 3.19 4.99 4.78
N GLU A 104 2.99 6.08 5.53
CA GLU A 104 3.29 6.10 6.96
C GLU A 104 2.42 5.10 7.74
N ALA A 105 1.14 4.97 7.40
CA ALA A 105 0.27 3.97 7.99
C ALA A 105 0.79 2.54 7.77
N MET A 106 1.16 2.18 6.55
CA MET A 106 1.69 0.85 6.26
C MET A 106 3.05 0.60 6.93
N LEU A 107 3.91 1.63 7.03
CA LEU A 107 5.18 1.52 7.77
C LEU A 107 4.95 1.22 9.25
N GLU A 108 4.00 1.91 9.90
CA GLU A 108 3.64 1.64 11.30
C GLU A 108 3.04 0.23 11.47
N ILE A 109 2.15 -0.16 10.56
CA ILE A 109 1.56 -1.51 10.53
C ILE A 109 2.65 -2.57 10.37
N GLU A 110 3.62 -2.36 9.48
CA GLU A 110 4.77 -3.24 9.30
C GLU A 110 5.55 -3.42 10.60
N ASP A 111 5.88 -2.34 11.29
CA ASP A 111 6.60 -2.38 12.58
C ASP A 111 5.82 -3.19 13.62
N ARG A 112 4.51 -2.90 13.77
CA ARG A 112 3.64 -3.61 14.71
C ARG A 112 3.54 -5.10 14.38
N ARG A 113 3.33 -5.46 13.11
CA ARG A 113 3.22 -6.86 12.69
C ARG A 113 4.54 -7.60 12.83
N ARG A 114 5.67 -6.93 12.60
CA ARG A 114 7.01 -7.49 12.82
C ARG A 114 7.25 -7.81 14.29
N GLN A 115 6.78 -6.98 15.22
CA GLN A 115 6.83 -7.28 16.66
C GLN A 115 5.98 -8.50 17.04
N LEU A 116 4.81 -8.66 16.41
CA LEU A 116 3.89 -9.77 16.71
C LEU A 116 4.31 -11.11 16.09
N LEU A 117 4.81 -11.08 14.85
CA LEU A 117 5.12 -12.28 14.06
C LEU A 117 6.61 -12.67 14.12
N GLY A 118 7.49 -11.77 14.56
CA GLY A 118 8.91 -12.04 14.77
C GLY A 118 9.58 -12.65 13.53
N THR A 119 10.07 -13.88 13.68
CA THR A 119 10.81 -14.60 12.64
C THR A 119 9.98 -14.92 11.40
N ASP A 120 8.65 -15.01 11.51
CA ASP A 120 7.79 -15.33 10.37
C ASP A 120 7.82 -14.20 9.30
N LEU A 121 8.07 -12.96 9.72
CA LEU A 121 8.26 -11.80 8.82
C LEU A 121 9.73 -11.41 8.62
N HIS A 122 10.69 -12.24 9.05
CA HIS A 122 12.10 -11.97 8.80
C HIS A 122 12.38 -11.85 7.29
N GLY A 123 13.08 -10.79 6.88
CA GLY A 123 13.38 -10.50 5.48
C GLY A 123 12.17 -10.12 4.60
N CYS A 124 10.97 -9.99 5.18
CA CYS A 124 9.77 -9.57 4.45
C CYS A 124 9.52 -8.07 4.64
N ARG A 125 9.06 -7.40 3.58
CA ARG A 125 8.56 -6.01 3.60
C ARG A 125 7.07 -6.03 3.26
N LEU A 126 6.30 -5.11 3.84
CA LEU A 126 4.87 -4.97 3.54
C LEU A 126 4.60 -3.83 2.56
N LEU A 127 5.66 -3.30 1.94
CA LEU A 127 5.60 -2.29 0.90
C LEU A 127 6.26 -2.85 -0.37
N ILE A 128 5.56 -2.78 -1.48
CA ILE A 128 5.99 -3.28 -2.79
C ILE A 128 5.92 -2.13 -3.81
N PRO A 129 7.04 -1.44 -4.08
CA PRO A 129 7.07 -0.31 -4.99
C PRO A 129 7.07 -0.74 -6.47
N VAL A 130 6.22 -0.09 -7.28
CA VAL A 130 6.11 -0.23 -8.73
C VAL A 130 6.33 1.14 -9.36
N ILE A 131 7.48 1.33 -10.00
CA ILE A 131 7.95 2.64 -10.48
C ILE A 131 7.54 2.82 -11.95
N LEU A 132 6.57 3.69 -12.21
CA LEU A 132 6.14 4.03 -13.58
C LEU A 132 6.86 5.27 -14.12
N ARG A 133 7.22 6.21 -13.25
CA ARG A 133 7.99 7.43 -13.54
C ARG A 133 8.81 7.84 -12.31
N GLY A 134 9.76 8.75 -12.50
CA GLY A 134 10.58 9.29 -11.40
C GLY A 134 11.73 8.37 -11.03
N LYS A 135 12.17 8.41 -9.78
CA LYS A 135 13.26 7.58 -9.25
C LYS A 135 12.82 6.88 -7.98
N PHE A 136 13.29 5.65 -7.76
CA PHE A 136 12.94 4.89 -6.55
C PHE A 136 13.40 5.62 -5.29
N GLU A 137 14.55 6.28 -5.38
CA GLU A 137 15.21 7.04 -4.32
C GLU A 137 14.46 8.31 -3.91
N GLU A 138 13.43 8.71 -4.65
CA GLU A 138 12.54 9.82 -4.27
C GLU A 138 11.54 9.39 -3.18
N LEU A 139 11.24 8.08 -3.05
CA LEU A 139 10.41 7.57 -1.97
C LEU A 139 11.15 7.70 -0.61
N PRO A 140 10.40 7.79 0.51
CA PRO A 140 11.01 7.89 1.83
C PRO A 140 12.04 6.79 2.10
N GLU A 141 13.13 7.10 2.81
CA GLU A 141 14.21 6.14 3.10
C GLU A 141 13.71 4.86 3.76
N ARG A 142 12.70 4.96 4.64
CA ARG A 142 12.05 3.80 5.27
C ARG A 142 11.40 2.85 4.26
N VAL A 143 10.97 3.36 3.12
CA VAL A 143 10.46 2.54 2.01
C VAL A 143 11.61 1.94 1.22
N THR A 144 12.64 2.73 0.89
CA THR A 144 13.67 2.33 -0.07
C THR A 144 14.75 1.43 0.51
N LYS A 145 15.07 1.60 1.79
CA LYS A 145 16.09 0.81 2.48
C LYS A 145 15.71 -0.67 2.53
N ASP A 146 16.61 -1.52 2.06
CA ASP A 146 16.46 -2.99 2.06
C ASP A 146 15.16 -3.49 1.40
N CYS A 147 14.62 -2.74 0.43
CA CYS A 147 13.40 -3.05 -0.30
C CYS A 147 13.68 -3.24 -1.80
N GLN A 148 13.09 -4.27 -2.39
CA GLN A 148 13.11 -4.47 -3.83
C GLN A 148 11.91 -3.76 -4.47
N TYR A 149 12.05 -3.37 -5.74
CA TYR A 149 10.99 -2.68 -6.48
C TYR A 149 10.92 -3.18 -7.93
N LEU A 150 9.79 -2.92 -8.57
CA LEU A 150 9.64 -3.10 -10.02
C LEU A 150 9.87 -1.78 -10.75
N ASP A 151 10.67 -1.82 -11.81
CA ASP A 151 10.96 -0.66 -12.66
C ASP A 151 10.32 -0.80 -14.04
N TYR A 152 9.26 -0.01 -14.27
CA TYR A 152 8.54 0.06 -15.53
C TYR A 152 8.66 1.43 -16.22
N LYS A 153 9.66 2.23 -15.84
CA LYS A 153 9.83 3.59 -16.39
C LYS A 153 9.94 3.60 -17.90
N ALA A 154 10.76 2.70 -18.46
CA ALA A 154 11.01 2.67 -19.91
C ALA A 154 9.76 2.28 -20.71
N GLN A 155 9.00 1.32 -20.20
CA GLN A 155 7.85 0.76 -20.87
C GLN A 155 6.63 1.67 -20.74
N ALA A 156 6.43 2.30 -19.59
CA ALA A 156 5.29 3.18 -19.36
C ALA A 156 5.33 4.45 -20.24
N VAL A 157 6.45 4.77 -20.93
CA VAL A 157 6.53 5.83 -21.95
C VAL A 157 5.75 5.48 -23.22
N LYS A 158 5.43 4.21 -23.46
CA LYS A 158 4.61 3.77 -24.59
C LYS A 158 3.14 4.17 -24.38
N PRO A 159 2.43 4.68 -25.41
CA PRO A 159 1.02 5.08 -25.28
C PRO A 159 0.06 3.90 -25.01
N ASP A 160 0.42 2.73 -25.53
CA ASP A 160 -0.28 1.45 -25.49
C ASP A 160 0.28 0.52 -24.41
N PHE A 161 1.05 1.06 -23.45
CA PHE A 161 1.62 0.25 -22.39
C PHE A 161 0.54 -0.48 -21.59
N ASN A 162 0.70 -1.80 -21.52
CA ASN A 162 -0.07 -2.70 -20.71
C ASN A 162 0.92 -3.71 -20.10
N ILE A 163 0.96 -3.79 -18.77
CA ILE A 163 1.91 -4.65 -18.05
C ILE A 163 1.62 -6.12 -18.34
N GLY A 164 0.35 -6.49 -18.57
CA GLY A 164 -0.05 -7.87 -18.83
C GLY A 164 0.31 -8.41 -20.21
N ASP A 165 0.74 -7.57 -21.16
CA ASP A 165 0.97 -7.97 -22.55
C ASP A 165 2.43 -8.34 -22.86
N ASP A 166 3.32 -8.24 -21.87
CA ASP A 166 4.76 -8.54 -22.00
C ASP A 166 5.14 -9.70 -21.07
N ASP A 167 5.72 -10.75 -21.63
CA ASP A 167 6.05 -11.98 -20.91
C ASP A 167 6.93 -11.72 -19.67
N LYS A 168 7.92 -10.83 -19.78
CA LYS A 168 8.83 -10.53 -18.67
C LYS A 168 8.10 -9.80 -17.54
N MET A 169 7.26 -8.82 -17.88
CA MET A 169 6.49 -8.09 -16.88
C MET A 169 5.43 -8.99 -16.24
N SER A 170 4.83 -9.89 -17.00
CA SER A 170 3.91 -10.90 -16.48
C SER A 170 4.61 -11.84 -15.48
N ASP A 171 5.84 -12.28 -15.76
CA ASP A 171 6.64 -13.09 -14.82
C ASP A 171 6.97 -12.33 -13.52
N GLU A 172 7.21 -11.02 -13.59
CA GLU A 172 7.43 -10.18 -12.42
C GLU A 172 6.14 -10.03 -11.59
N LEU A 173 5.00 -9.82 -12.24
CA LEU A 173 3.69 -9.81 -11.57
C LEU A 173 3.35 -11.16 -10.92
N TYR A 174 3.69 -12.27 -11.57
CA TYR A 174 3.56 -13.62 -11.02
C TYR A 174 4.34 -13.74 -9.70
N ARG A 175 5.61 -13.32 -9.67
CA ARG A 175 6.44 -13.36 -8.46
C ARG A 175 5.87 -12.49 -7.33
N ILE A 176 5.30 -11.34 -7.66
CA ILE A 176 4.60 -10.51 -6.67
C ILE A 176 3.37 -11.22 -6.12
N ALA A 177 2.56 -11.85 -6.97
CA ALA A 177 1.37 -12.58 -6.53
C ALA A 177 1.73 -13.74 -5.60
N GLU A 178 2.77 -14.52 -5.92
CA GLU A 178 3.32 -15.55 -5.04
C GLU A 178 3.81 -14.99 -3.70
N TYR A 179 4.52 -13.86 -3.76
CA TYR A 179 5.00 -13.18 -2.56
C TYR A 179 3.84 -12.74 -1.65
N ILE A 180 2.82 -12.10 -2.22
CA ILE A 180 1.63 -11.66 -1.49
C ILE A 180 0.88 -12.85 -0.89
N LYS A 181 0.73 -13.94 -1.65
CA LYS A 181 0.16 -15.19 -1.14
C LYS A 181 0.95 -15.70 0.06
N SER A 182 2.29 -15.68 0.00
CA SER A 182 3.14 -16.11 1.11
C SER A 182 2.95 -15.26 2.37
N LEU A 183 2.73 -13.94 2.22
CA LEU A 183 2.39 -13.05 3.33
C LEU A 183 1.03 -13.40 3.93
N CYS A 184 0.02 -13.64 3.09
CA CYS A 184 -1.31 -14.06 3.54
C CYS A 184 -1.24 -15.38 4.33
N ASP A 185 -0.52 -16.38 3.83
CA ASP A 185 -0.35 -17.68 4.48
C ASP A 185 0.31 -17.53 5.87
N LYS A 186 1.33 -16.67 5.99
CA LYS A 186 2.01 -16.36 7.26
C LYS A 186 1.08 -15.66 8.24
N MET A 187 0.24 -14.74 7.77
CA MET A 187 -0.66 -13.94 8.63
C MET A 187 -1.93 -14.71 9.02
N LYS A 188 -2.32 -15.74 8.28
CA LYS A 188 -3.59 -16.48 8.47
C LYS A 188 -3.79 -17.00 9.89
N LYS A 189 -2.73 -17.56 10.50
CA LYS A 189 -2.77 -18.16 11.85
C LYS A 189 -2.94 -17.13 12.98
N SER A 190 -2.56 -15.88 12.72
CA SER A 190 -2.58 -14.79 13.70
C SER A 190 -3.56 -13.69 13.28
N SER A 191 -4.49 -13.99 12.37
CA SER A 191 -5.39 -13.04 11.73
C SER A 191 -6.15 -12.18 12.74
N ASP A 192 -6.74 -12.78 13.78
CA ASP A 192 -7.49 -12.04 14.79
C ASP A 192 -6.60 -11.02 15.55
N ALA A 193 -5.37 -11.40 15.88
CA ALA A 193 -4.43 -10.51 16.57
C ALA A 193 -3.91 -9.38 15.68
N LEU A 194 -3.76 -9.65 14.38
CA LEU A 194 -3.26 -8.70 13.39
C LEU A 194 -4.34 -7.73 12.93
N PHE A 195 -5.56 -8.22 12.68
CA PHE A 195 -6.61 -7.50 11.96
C PHE A 195 -7.86 -7.20 12.80
N GLY A 196 -8.06 -7.88 13.94
CA GLY A 196 -9.29 -7.75 14.75
C GLY A 196 -9.52 -6.36 15.38
N LYS A 197 -8.56 -5.45 15.27
CA LYS A 197 -8.69 -4.05 15.73
C LYS A 197 -8.60 -3.01 14.61
N CYS A 198 -8.64 -3.43 13.34
CA CYS A 198 -8.49 -2.49 12.22
C CYS A 198 -9.63 -1.46 12.11
N GLN A 199 -10.84 -1.79 12.57
CA GLN A 199 -11.94 -0.82 12.60
C GLN A 199 -11.70 0.35 13.55
N GLN A 200 -10.76 0.19 14.49
CA GLN A 200 -10.34 1.22 15.45
C GLN A 200 -9.05 1.90 15.02
N TYR A 201 -8.46 1.49 13.90
CA TYR A 201 -7.23 2.07 13.37
C TYR A 201 -7.55 3.37 12.64
N GLY A 202 -6.91 4.46 13.07
CA GLY A 202 -6.92 5.74 12.39
C GLY A 202 -5.53 6.04 11.82
N PHE A 203 -5.45 6.98 10.88
CA PHE A 203 -4.16 7.45 10.40
C PHE A 203 -3.29 7.97 11.56
N PRO A 204 -1.97 7.71 11.52
CA PRO A 204 -1.07 8.30 12.49
C PRO A 204 -1.22 9.83 12.48
N ALA A 205 -1.22 10.41 13.67
CA ALA A 205 -1.21 11.87 13.79
C ALA A 205 0.02 12.41 13.03
N PRO A 206 -0.12 13.53 12.29
CA PRO A 206 1.05 14.13 11.67
C PRO A 206 2.11 14.42 12.74
N PRO A 207 3.40 14.26 12.42
CA PRO A 207 4.45 14.66 13.35
C PRO A 207 4.18 16.10 13.77
N GLN A 208 4.15 16.34 15.09
CA GLN A 208 4.01 17.69 15.64
C GLN A 208 5.08 18.56 14.98
N PRO A 209 4.73 19.74 14.43
CA PRO A 209 5.74 20.61 13.84
C PRO A 209 6.80 20.88 14.91
N GLN A 210 8.02 20.44 14.65
CA GLN A 210 9.17 20.92 15.40
C GLN A 210 9.14 22.44 15.25
N SER A 211 9.22 23.16 16.38
CA SER A 211 9.29 24.62 16.38
C SER A 211 10.34 25.03 15.36
N VAL A 212 9.89 25.57 14.23
CA VAL A 212 10.77 26.16 13.24
C VAL A 212 11.37 27.38 13.90
N ASP A 213 12.61 27.28 14.36
CA ASP A 213 13.42 28.46 14.60
C ASP A 213 13.33 29.30 13.33
N GLU A 214 12.86 30.54 13.46
CA GLU A 214 12.65 31.46 12.35
C GLU A 214 13.89 31.47 11.46
N ILE A 215 13.78 30.86 10.27
CA ILE A 215 14.83 30.96 9.27
C ILE A 215 14.83 32.43 8.84
N PRO A 216 15.91 33.20 9.09
CA PRO A 216 15.96 34.58 8.65
C PRO A 216 15.79 34.63 7.12
N PRO A 217 15.07 35.63 6.60
CA PRO A 217 14.76 35.72 5.18
C PRO A 217 16.04 35.64 4.35
N ALA A 218 16.00 34.81 3.31
CA ALA A 218 17.13 34.68 2.39
C ALA A 218 17.51 36.05 1.82
N PRO A 219 18.80 36.40 1.75
CA PRO A 219 19.23 37.65 1.16
C PRO A 219 18.75 37.72 -0.30
N PRO A 220 18.29 38.89 -0.77
CA PRO A 220 17.79 39.04 -2.13
C PRO A 220 18.88 38.65 -3.12
N GLN A 221 18.60 37.62 -3.93
CA GLN A 221 19.50 37.22 -5.00
C GLN A 221 19.37 38.23 -6.15
N PRO A 222 20.47 38.80 -6.67
CA PRO A 222 20.41 39.62 -7.86
C PRO A 222 19.96 38.78 -9.06
N PHE A 223 19.01 39.32 -9.82
CA PHE A 223 18.57 38.72 -11.08
C PHE A 223 19.76 38.61 -12.04
N PRO A 224 20.01 37.45 -12.68
CA PRO A 224 21.01 37.37 -13.73
C PRO A 224 20.55 38.23 -14.93
N GLY A 225 21.31 39.28 -15.25
CA GLY A 225 21.15 40.05 -16.48
C GLY A 225 20.77 41.54 -16.36
N ARG A 226 21.19 42.24 -15.31
CA ARG A 226 21.32 43.72 -15.35
C ARG A 226 22.64 44.17 -14.76
#